data_AF-A0A7W1X9L1-F1
#
_entry.id   AF-A0A7W1X9L1-F1
#
_cell.length_a   1.000
_cell.length_b   1.000
_cell.length_c   1.000
_cell.angle_alpha   90.00
_cell.angle_beta   90.00
_cell.angle_gamma   90.00
#
_symmetry.space_group_name_H-M   'P 1'
#
loop_
_entity.id
_entity.type
_entity.pdbx_description
1 polymer ?
#
loop_
_entity_poly.entity_id
_entity_poly.type
_entity_poly.pdbx_seq_one_letter_code
_entity_poly.pdbx_strand_id
1 'polypeptide(L)' 'MRVICILCEQSFKPDKWTEKKIKKHPHLIQICPDCHERIKQKTLERQEKKMNINQ' A
#
# COMPACT_ATOMS: atom_id res chain seq x y z
N MET A 1 10.84 -7.55 -12.08
CA MET A 1 10.79 -6.15 -12.57
C MET A 1 10.95 -5.18 -11.39
N ARG A 2 11.28 -3.90 -11.64
CA ARG A 2 11.11 -2.83 -10.65
C ARG A 2 9.88 -2.00 -11.01
N VAL A 3 9.17 -1.52 -10.01
CA VAL A 3 7.91 -0.77 -10.16
C VAL A 3 7.97 0.48 -9.32
N ILE A 4 7.36 1.57 -9.79
CA ILE A 4 7.29 2.83 -9.07
C ILE A 4 6.04 2.86 -8.19
N CYS A 5 6.20 3.20 -6.92
CA CYS A 5 5.09 3.47 -6.01
C CYS A 5 4.43 4.80 -6.37
N ILE A 6 3.11 4.84 -6.52
CA ILE A 6 2.40 6.09 -6.84
C ILE A 6 2.45 7.13 -5.71
N LEU A 7 2.72 6.71 -4.48
CA LEU A 7 2.58 7.57 -3.29
C LEU A 7 3.89 8.22 -2.84
N CYS A 8 5.02 7.58 -3.12
CA CYS A 8 6.34 8.10 -2.74
C CYS A 8 7.32 8.15 -3.91
N GLU A 9 6.89 7.74 -5.11
CA GLU A 9 7.69 7.74 -6.33
C GLU A 9 8.96 6.88 -6.27
N GLN A 10 9.13 6.09 -5.20
CA GLN A 10 10.27 5.19 -5.05
C GLN A 10 10.06 3.89 -5.82
N SER A 11 11.15 3.38 -6.40
CA SER A 11 11.16 2.07 -7.03
C SER A 11 11.21 0.96 -5.98
N PHE A 12 10.39 -0.08 -6.13
CA PHE A 12 10.42 -1.26 -5.29
C PHE A 12 10.36 -2.55 -6.11
N LYS A 13 10.71 -3.66 -5.47
CA LYS A 13 10.63 -5.00 -6.07
C LYS A 13 9.37 -5.71 -5.54
N PRO A 14 8.36 -5.98 -6.38
CA PRO A 14 7.20 -6.76 -5.97
C PRO A 14 7.58 -8.21 -5.70
N ASP A 15 6.82 -8.89 -4.85
CA ASP A 15 6.91 -10.35 -4.67
C ASP A 15 6.42 -11.09 -5.92
N LYS A 16 6.68 -12.41 -5.99
CA LYS A 16 6.38 -13.23 -7.17
C LYS A 16 4.90 -13.19 -7.57
N TRP A 17 3.97 -13.09 -6.61
CA TRP A 17 2.54 -13.07 -6.91
C TRP A 17 2.11 -11.69 -7.41
N THR A 18 2.57 -10.63 -6.75
CA THR A 18 2.30 -9.25 -7.18
C THR A 18 2.91 -8.97 -8.55
N GLU A 19 4.12 -9.48 -8.84
CA GLU A 19 4.72 -9.38 -10.17
C GLU A 19 3.85 -10.03 -11.25
N LYS A 20 3.28 -11.21 -11.00
CA LYS A 20 2.34 -11.86 -11.94
C LYS A 20 1.08 -11.01 -12.15
N LYS A 21 0.54 -10.40 -11.08
CA LYS A 21 -0.63 -9.51 -11.17
C LYS A 21 -0.33 -8.26 -11.98
N ILE A 22 0.81 -7.62 -11.75
CA ILE A 22 1.26 -6.43 -12.50
C ILE A 22 1.42 -6.76 -13.98
N LYS A 23 2.05 -7.91 -14.32
CA LYS A 23 2.19 -8.35 -15.71
C LYS A 23 0.83 -8.55 -16.39
N LYS A 24 -0.15 -9.11 -15.68
CA LYS A 24 -1.51 -9.33 -16.19
C LYS A 24 -2.32 -8.03 -16.29
N HIS A 25 -2.10 -7.10 -15.36
CA HIS A 25 -2.85 -5.86 -15.22
C HIS A 25 -1.90 -4.67 -14.97
N PRO A 26 -1.17 -4.22 -16.00
CA PRO A 26 -0.11 -3.20 -15.84
C PRO A 26 -0.67 -1.80 -15.53
N HIS A 27 -1.95 -1.55 -15.80
CA HIS A 27 -2.63 -0.28 -15.52
C HIS A 27 -3.04 -0.12 -14.05
N LEU A 28 -2.92 -1.17 -13.23
CA LEU A 28 -3.26 -1.07 -11.81
C LEU A 28 -2.19 -0.25 -11.07
N ILE A 29 -2.67 0.65 -10.22
CA ILE A 29 -1.84 1.45 -9.34
C ILE A 29 -1.08 0.54 -8.37
N GLN A 30 0.22 0.80 -8.20
CA GLN A 30 1.10 0.02 -7.35
C GLN A 30 1.59 0.87 -6.18
N ILE A 31 1.57 0.28 -4.99
CA ILE A 31 1.99 0.90 -3.74
C ILE A 31 3.08 0.04 -3.13
N CYS A 32 4.19 0.66 -2.70
CA CYS A 32 5.27 -0.06 -2.04
C CYS A 32 4.83 -0.57 -0.64
N PRO A 33 5.50 -1.62 -0.11
CA PRO A 33 5.18 -2.16 1.22
C PRO A 33 5.18 -1.10 2.33
N ASP A 34 6.14 -0.17 2.30
CA ASP A 34 6.26 0.87 3.32
C ASP A 34 5.07 1.84 3.31
N CYS A 35 4.63 2.25 2.12
CA CYS A 35 3.45 3.12 1.99
C CYS A 35 2.16 2.38 2.36
N HIS A 36 2.07 1.08 2.04
CA HIS A 36 0.95 0.24 2.45
C HIS A 36 0.86 0.17 3.98
N GLU A 37 1.97 -0.11 4.66
CA GLU A 37 2.01 -0.17 6.13
C GLU A 37 1.69 1.19 6.76
N ARG A 38 2.26 2.28 6.22
CA ARG A 38 1.97 3.64 6.68
C ARG A 38 0.48 3.99 6.60
N ILE A 39 -0.22 3.59 5.53
CA ILE A 39 -1.66 3.83 5.39
C ILE A 39 -2.45 2.95 6.35
N LYS A 40 -2.06 1.69 6.51
CA LYS A 40 -2.68 0.75 7.44
C LYS A 40 -2.66 1.30 8.87
N GLN A 41 -1.48 1.74 9.35
CA GLN A 41 -1.34 2.31 10.70
C GLN A 41 -2.24 3.54 10.90
N LYS A 42 -2.20 4.50 9.95
CA LYS A 42 -3.10 5.67 9.97
C LYS A 42 -4.59 5.28 9.99
N THR A 43 -4.94 4.18 9.36
CA THR A 43 -6.33 3.69 9.32
C THR A 43 -6.74 3.11 10.67
N LEU A 44 -5.87 2.30 11.29
CA LEU A 44 -6.09 1.74 12.62
C LEU A 44 -6.19 2.82 13.68
N GLU A 45 -5.27 3.79 13.70
CA GLU A 45 -5.32 4.93 14.63
C GLU A 45 -6.64 5.72 14.53
N ARG A 46 -7.15 5.92 13.31
CA ARG A 46 -8.45 6.59 13.11
C ARG A 46 -9.61 5.76 13.65
N GLN A 47 -9.55 4.45 13.53
CA GLN A 47 -10.58 3.55 14.08
C GLN A 47 -10.56 3.58 15.60
N GLU A 48 -9.38 3.49 16.23
CA GLU A 48 -9.23 3.60 17.69
C GLU A 48 -9.75 4.92 18.22
N LYS A 49 -9.39 6.05 17.57
CA LYS A 49 -9.93 7.37 17.96
C LYS A 49 -11.46 7.43 17.86
N LYS A 50 -12.06 6.83 16.83
CA LYS A 50 -13.52 6.75 16.73
C LYS A 50 -14.15 5.92 17.84
N MET A 51 -13.52 4.82 18.24
CA MET A 51 -13.99 3.99 19.35
C MET A 51 -13.90 4.73 20.69
N ASN A 52 -12.81 5.46 20.93
CA ASN A 52 -12.58 6.20 22.17
C ASN A 52 -13.46 7.45 22.33
N ILE A 53 -13.99 8.02 21.23
CA ILE A 53 -14.92 9.17 21.29
C ILE A 53 -16.35 8.73 21.68
N ASN A 54 -16.68 7.44 21.53
CA ASN A 54 -18.00 6.89 21.81
C ASN A 54 -18.11 6.23 23.21
N GLN A 55 -17.11 6.40 24.07
CA GLN A 55 -17.11 6.00 25.49
C GLN A 55 -17.23 7.23 26.37
#